data_AF-A0AAJ0D786-F1
#
_entry.id   AF-A0AAJ0D786-F1
#
_cell.length_a   1.000
_cell.length_b   1.000
_cell.length_c   1.000
_cell.angle_alpha   90.00
_cell.angle_beta   90.00
_cell.angle_gamma   90.00
#
_symmetry.space_group_name_H-M   'P 1'
#
loop_
_entity.id
_entity.type
_entity.pdbx_description
1 polymer ?
#
loop_
_entity_poly.entity_id
_entity_poly.type
_entity_poly.pdbx_seq_one_letter_code
_entity_poly.pdbx_strand_id
1 'polypeptide(L)'
;MFYYGINVIYPTMVNVFYITPKTTRGEQLALSLPGNIGLVFGACLLIGLGDVFRHYKITLAISWSGMVLFGGLMALVTPYNKGMMIAFAFLMQTCFGWAQYLSIAFTQLGVHQHDLGVSGGLAGVARYAGGSLAQAIYVSILANTQASRAAITVPAAAIQAGADQTTASALLAAIPLGSEAIAKVPGITNEIVGAAAEAFKWSYAHGLKMTALASLSFGFVGLILVLLCENIDKKMDNSTNVFLENDTNKDLNEFH
;
A
#
# COMPACT_ATOMS: atom_id res chain seq x y z
N MET A 1 -3.03 -6.76 -5.96
CA MET A 1 -1.92 -6.04 -6.63
C MET A 1 -1.75 -4.62 -6.08
N PHE A 2 -2.70 -3.71 -6.31
CA PHE A 2 -2.58 -2.29 -5.97
C PHE A 2 -2.22 -2.02 -4.50
N TYR A 3 -2.96 -2.63 -3.56
CA TYR A 3 -2.74 -2.50 -2.11
C TYR A 3 -1.32 -2.88 -1.65
N TYR A 4 -0.63 -3.79 -2.32
CA TYR A 4 0.73 -4.14 -1.89
C TYR A 4 1.72 -2.99 -2.10
N GLY A 5 1.45 -2.11 -3.07
CA GLY A 5 2.28 -0.93 -3.32
C GLY A 5 2.30 0.01 -2.12
N ILE A 6 1.15 0.27 -1.49
CA ILE A 6 1.10 1.16 -0.32
C ILE A 6 1.85 0.59 0.90
N ASN A 7 1.82 -0.74 1.07
CA ASN A 7 2.55 -1.42 2.15
C ASN A 7 4.07 -1.45 1.93
N VAL A 8 4.54 -1.13 0.73
CA VAL A 8 5.96 -0.82 0.49
C VAL A 8 6.19 0.68 0.68
N ILE A 9 5.40 1.52 0.00
CA ILE A 9 5.62 2.97 -0.08
C ILE A 9 5.58 3.63 1.29
N TYR A 10 4.51 3.42 2.06
CA TYR A 10 4.29 4.15 3.31
C TYR A 10 5.31 3.76 4.40
N PRO A 11 5.59 2.47 4.66
CA PRO A 11 6.64 2.09 5.61
C PRO A 11 8.03 2.57 5.19
N THR A 12 8.39 2.52 3.90
CA THR A 12 9.68 3.08 3.45
C THR A 12 9.73 4.59 3.69
N MET A 13 8.66 5.31 3.37
CA MET A 13 8.56 6.75 3.60
C MET A 13 8.75 7.12 5.08
N VAL A 14 8.07 6.39 5.99
CA VAL A 14 8.18 6.59 7.43
C VAL A 14 9.64 6.40 7.89
N ASN A 15 10.28 5.31 7.47
CA ASN A 15 11.65 4.99 7.87
C ASN A 15 12.69 5.97 7.32
N VAL A 16 12.52 6.47 6.08
CA VAL A 16 13.53 7.31 5.43
C VAL A 16 13.34 8.80 5.75
N PHE A 17 12.09 9.27 5.90
CA PHE A 17 11.80 10.71 6.05
C PHE A 17 11.45 11.11 7.48
N TYR A 18 10.73 10.27 8.23
CA TYR A 18 10.08 10.70 9.48
C TYR A 18 10.74 10.13 10.73
N ILE A 19 11.41 9.00 10.64
CA ILE A 19 12.14 8.40 11.76
C ILE A 19 13.60 8.87 11.72
N THR A 20 14.04 9.42 12.83
CA THR A 20 15.44 9.80 13.08
C THR A 20 15.92 9.15 14.39
N PRO A 21 17.24 9.12 14.68
CA PRO A 21 17.76 8.57 15.94
C PRO A 21 17.18 9.21 17.21
N LYS A 22 16.60 10.41 17.09
CA LYS A 22 15.99 11.16 18.19
C LYS A 22 14.47 10.92 18.31
N THR A 23 13.86 10.20 17.37
CA THR A 23 12.40 9.98 17.35
C THR A 23 12.01 8.98 18.42
N THR A 24 11.05 9.36 19.27
CA THR A 24 10.62 8.51 20.38
C THR A 24 9.95 7.23 19.88
N ARG A 25 10.00 6.15 20.67
CA ARG A 25 9.35 4.88 20.30
C ARG A 25 7.84 5.05 20.12
N GLY A 26 7.20 5.89 20.94
CA GLY A 26 5.78 6.20 20.84
C GLY A 26 5.40 6.81 19.49
N GLU A 27 6.19 7.77 18.99
CA GLU A 27 5.95 8.37 17.68
C GLU A 27 6.17 7.38 16.53
N GLN A 28 7.18 6.52 16.62
CA GLN A 28 7.41 5.48 15.60
C GLN A 28 6.22 4.53 15.50
N LEU A 29 5.66 4.11 16.65
CA LEU A 29 4.47 3.27 16.69
C LEU A 29 3.25 4.03 16.17
N ALA A 30 3.07 5.29 16.56
CA ALA A 30 1.96 6.10 16.05
C ALA A 30 1.99 6.25 14.52
N LEU A 31 3.18 6.31 13.91
CA LEU A 31 3.32 6.41 12.45
C LEU A 31 3.02 5.11 11.70
N SER A 32 3.01 3.94 12.35
CA SER A 32 2.63 2.67 11.69
C SER A 32 1.12 2.43 11.70
N LEU A 33 0.38 3.11 12.57
CA LEU A 33 -1.06 2.93 12.75
C LEU A 33 -1.94 3.38 11.57
N PRO A 34 -1.70 4.50 10.86
CA PRO A 34 -2.66 5.06 9.91
C PRO A 34 -3.13 4.06 8.85
N GLY A 35 -2.23 3.22 8.34
CA GLY A 35 -2.59 2.23 7.35
C GLY A 35 -3.53 1.14 7.88
N ASN A 36 -3.24 0.60 9.06
CA ASN A 36 -4.05 -0.46 9.66
C ASN A 36 -5.39 0.06 10.19
N ILE A 37 -5.39 1.23 10.82
CA ILE A 37 -6.63 1.86 11.30
C ILE A 37 -7.51 2.21 10.11
N GLY A 38 -6.94 2.74 9.02
CA GLY A 38 -7.69 3.03 7.79
C GLY A 38 -8.40 1.79 7.26
N LEU A 39 -7.69 0.67 7.16
CA LEU A 39 -8.23 -0.61 6.71
C LEU A 39 -9.39 -1.12 7.58
N VAL A 40 -9.20 -1.15 8.90
CA VAL A 40 -10.25 -1.60 9.85
C VAL A 40 -11.45 -0.65 9.79
N PHE A 41 -11.20 0.66 9.74
CA PHE A 41 -12.25 1.65 9.65
C PHE A 41 -13.10 1.45 8.38
N GLY A 42 -12.48 1.19 7.23
CA GLY A 42 -13.18 0.87 5.99
C GLY A 42 -14.05 -0.38 6.07
N ALA A 43 -13.57 -1.41 6.76
CA ALA A 43 -14.33 -2.63 7.01
C ALA A 43 -15.54 -2.37 7.94
N CYS A 44 -15.34 -1.62 9.02
CA CYS A 44 -16.44 -1.22 9.92
C CYS A 44 -17.48 -0.36 9.20
N LEU A 45 -17.06 0.53 8.28
CA LEU A 45 -17.99 1.30 7.47
C LEU A 45 -18.86 0.38 6.59
N LEU A 46 -18.28 -0.65 5.96
CA LEU A 46 -19.06 -1.61 5.18
C LEU A 46 -20.09 -2.35 6.06
N ILE A 47 -19.68 -2.79 7.24
CA ILE A 47 -20.57 -3.50 8.18
C ILE A 47 -21.72 -2.58 8.63
N GLY A 48 -21.43 -1.32 8.97
CA GLY A 48 -22.44 -0.39 9.49
C GLY A 48 -23.32 0.27 8.42
N LEU A 49 -22.80 0.49 7.21
CA LEU A 49 -23.48 1.27 6.16
C LEU A 49 -23.82 0.46 4.91
N GLY A 50 -23.33 -0.78 4.77
CA GLY A 50 -23.58 -1.63 3.61
C GLY A 50 -25.08 -1.80 3.33
N ASP A 51 -25.85 -2.08 4.38
CA ASP A 51 -27.31 -2.30 4.31
C ASP A 51 -28.10 -1.01 4.06
N VAL A 52 -27.51 0.15 4.33
CA VAL A 52 -28.12 1.45 4.03
C VAL A 52 -28.03 1.73 2.53
N PHE A 53 -26.90 1.42 1.91
CA PHE A 53 -26.69 1.70 0.49
C PHE A 53 -27.32 0.65 -0.41
N ARG A 54 -27.28 -0.66 -0.07
CA ARG A 54 -27.84 -1.80 -0.85
C ARG A 54 -27.47 -1.90 -2.34
N HIS A 55 -26.58 -1.04 -2.82
CA HIS A 55 -26.06 -1.04 -4.20
C HIS A 55 -24.59 -1.48 -4.16
N TYR A 56 -24.36 -2.75 -3.90
CA TYR A 56 -23.05 -3.28 -3.56
C TYR A 56 -22.05 -3.19 -4.72
N LYS A 57 -22.51 -3.35 -5.96
CA LYS A 57 -21.65 -3.13 -7.14
C LYS A 57 -21.17 -1.68 -7.25
N ILE A 58 -22.04 -0.71 -6.99
CA ILE A 58 -21.71 0.71 -7.10
C ILE A 58 -20.77 1.12 -5.97
N THR A 59 -21.03 0.70 -4.74
CA THR A 59 -20.14 1.00 -3.61
C THR A 59 -18.78 0.34 -3.76
N LEU A 60 -18.71 -0.85 -4.38
CA LEU A 60 -17.44 -1.49 -4.76
C LEU A 60 -16.67 -0.64 -5.79
N ALA A 61 -17.34 -0.14 -6.83
CA ALA A 61 -16.70 0.71 -7.84
C ALA A 61 -16.21 2.05 -7.26
N ILE A 62 -17.00 2.69 -6.39
CA ILE A 62 -16.64 3.94 -5.72
C ILE A 62 -15.44 3.73 -4.79
N SER A 63 -15.49 2.71 -3.92
CA SER A 63 -14.38 2.40 -3.01
C SER A 63 -13.12 2.01 -3.77
N TRP A 64 -13.22 1.24 -4.86
CA TRP A 64 -12.07 0.94 -5.71
C TRP A 64 -11.48 2.20 -6.36
N SER A 65 -12.34 3.08 -6.88
CA SER A 65 -11.90 4.35 -7.47
C SER A 65 -11.21 5.26 -6.46
N GLY A 66 -11.76 5.34 -5.23
CA GLY A 66 -11.13 6.07 -4.12
C GLY A 66 -9.76 5.50 -3.75
N MET A 67 -9.65 4.17 -3.69
CA MET A 67 -8.36 3.50 -3.46
C MET A 67 -7.33 3.88 -4.55
N VAL A 68 -7.71 3.83 -5.82
CA VAL A 68 -6.83 4.19 -6.95
C VAL A 68 -6.46 5.68 -6.91
N LEU A 69 -7.42 6.57 -6.62
CA LEU A 69 -7.19 8.00 -6.51
C LEU A 69 -6.20 8.34 -5.41
N PHE A 70 -6.48 7.93 -4.16
CA PHE A 70 -5.62 8.25 -3.03
C PHE A 70 -4.28 7.53 -3.09
N GLY A 71 -4.24 6.29 -3.61
CA GLY A 71 -2.99 5.58 -3.86
C GLY A 71 -2.16 6.24 -4.98
N GLY A 72 -2.80 6.81 -6.00
CA GLY A 72 -2.15 7.64 -7.01
C GLY A 72 -1.60 8.95 -6.46
N LEU A 73 -2.37 9.62 -5.60
CA LEU A 73 -1.95 10.88 -4.94
C LEU A 73 -0.72 10.71 -4.05
N MET A 74 -0.39 9.49 -3.61
CA MET A 74 0.88 9.19 -2.96
C MET A 74 2.10 9.48 -3.85
N ALA A 75 1.92 9.61 -5.18
CA ALA A 75 2.96 10.06 -6.10
C ALA A 75 3.41 11.52 -5.84
N LEU A 76 2.64 12.29 -5.06
CA LEU A 76 3.00 13.63 -4.59
C LEU A 76 3.95 13.61 -3.39
N VAL A 77 4.50 12.45 -3.02
CA VAL A 77 5.45 12.29 -1.92
C VAL A 77 6.62 13.26 -2.03
N THR A 78 6.90 13.94 -0.92
CA THR A 78 8.12 14.70 -0.70
C THR A 78 8.66 14.42 0.70
N PRO A 79 9.93 14.71 0.99
CA PRO A 79 10.46 14.50 2.34
C PRO A 79 9.74 15.32 3.44
N TYR A 80 9.02 16.38 3.06
CA TYR A 80 8.48 17.38 3.98
C TYR A 80 6.95 17.33 4.17
N ASN A 81 6.21 16.63 3.31
CA ASN A 81 4.74 16.64 3.32
C ASN A 81 4.11 15.51 4.17
N LYS A 82 4.65 15.32 5.39
CA LYS A 82 4.27 14.24 6.32
C LYS A 82 2.76 14.10 6.54
N GLY A 83 2.08 15.19 6.90
CA GLY A 83 0.64 15.15 7.20
C GLY A 83 -0.21 14.70 6.01
N MET A 84 0.12 15.17 4.81
CA MET A 84 -0.57 14.82 3.58
C MET A 84 -0.41 13.33 3.25
N MET A 85 0.80 12.79 3.40
CA MET A 85 1.06 11.37 3.13
C MET A 85 0.38 10.44 4.14
N ILE A 86 0.33 10.84 5.41
CA ILE A 86 -0.42 10.10 6.44
C ILE A 86 -1.92 10.08 6.09
N ALA A 87 -2.49 11.22 5.71
CA ALA A 87 -3.89 11.32 5.33
C ALA A 87 -4.22 10.47 4.09
N PHE A 88 -3.39 10.52 3.06
CA PHE A 88 -3.58 9.71 1.84
C PHE A 88 -3.42 8.21 2.12
N ALA A 89 -2.45 7.81 2.94
CA ALA A 89 -2.31 6.41 3.35
C ALA A 89 -3.54 5.92 4.10
N PHE A 90 -4.08 6.71 5.03
CA PHE A 90 -5.31 6.37 5.75
C PHE A 90 -6.52 6.25 4.81
N LEU A 91 -6.78 7.27 3.99
CA LEU A 91 -7.96 7.31 3.10
C LEU A 91 -7.94 6.21 2.05
N MET A 92 -6.76 5.95 1.47
CA MET A 92 -6.56 4.84 0.52
C MET A 92 -6.88 3.51 1.20
N GLN A 93 -6.40 3.30 2.43
CA GLN A 93 -6.63 2.07 3.18
C GLN A 93 -8.07 1.90 3.64
N THR A 94 -8.77 2.99 3.96
CA THR A 94 -10.22 2.97 4.21
C THR A 94 -11.01 2.52 2.99
N CYS A 95 -10.68 3.08 1.82
CA CYS A 95 -11.29 2.65 0.56
C CYS A 95 -11.00 1.17 0.27
N PHE A 96 -9.76 0.73 0.51
CA PHE A 96 -9.39 -0.68 0.36
C PHE A 96 -10.12 -1.59 1.36
N GLY A 97 -10.26 -1.18 2.62
CA GLY A 97 -10.98 -1.93 3.64
C GLY A 97 -12.42 -2.23 3.21
N TRP A 98 -13.14 -1.23 2.73
CA TRP A 98 -14.48 -1.43 2.16
C TRP A 98 -14.45 -2.41 0.97
N ALA A 99 -13.63 -2.11 -0.04
CA ALA A 99 -13.58 -2.89 -1.28
C ALA A 99 -13.17 -4.35 -1.05
N GLN A 100 -12.23 -4.59 -0.13
CA GLN A 100 -11.68 -5.91 0.17
C GLN A 100 -12.73 -6.84 0.76
N TYR A 101 -13.44 -6.39 1.80
CA TYR A 101 -14.45 -7.22 2.45
C TYR A 101 -15.65 -7.44 1.52
N LEU A 102 -16.03 -6.42 0.76
CA LEU A 102 -17.09 -6.55 -0.22
C LEU A 102 -16.72 -7.53 -1.34
N SER A 103 -15.48 -7.51 -1.82
CA SER A 103 -15.00 -8.48 -2.82
C SER A 103 -15.11 -9.92 -2.33
N ILE A 104 -14.90 -10.18 -1.03
CA ILE A 104 -15.07 -11.52 -0.44
C ILE A 104 -16.55 -11.93 -0.51
N ALA A 105 -17.47 -11.02 -0.18
CA ALA A 105 -18.91 -11.28 -0.31
C ALA A 105 -19.30 -11.59 -1.77
N PHE A 106 -18.75 -10.86 -2.76
CA PHE A 106 -18.94 -11.17 -4.18
C PHE A 106 -18.45 -12.58 -4.55
N THR A 107 -17.29 -13.01 -4.05
CA THR A 107 -16.79 -14.36 -4.34
C THR A 107 -17.63 -15.46 -3.68
N GLN A 108 -18.14 -15.22 -2.48
CA GLN A 108 -18.92 -16.21 -1.73
C GLN A 108 -20.36 -16.31 -2.24
N LEU A 109 -21.05 -15.19 -2.42
CA LEU A 109 -22.44 -15.17 -2.91
C LEU A 109 -22.53 -15.40 -4.43
N GLY A 110 -21.41 -15.32 -5.15
CA GLY A 110 -21.34 -15.59 -6.57
C GLY A 110 -21.53 -17.05 -6.95
N VAL A 111 -21.29 -17.99 -6.04
CA VAL A 111 -21.28 -19.44 -6.31
C VAL A 111 -22.40 -20.18 -5.58
N HIS A 112 -22.63 -21.43 -5.97
CA HIS A 112 -23.49 -22.33 -5.21
C HIS A 112 -22.84 -22.72 -3.87
N GLN A 113 -23.66 -23.07 -2.88
CA GLN A 113 -23.22 -23.37 -1.51
C GLN A 113 -22.12 -24.44 -1.44
N HIS A 114 -22.22 -25.50 -2.25
CA HIS A 114 -21.24 -26.60 -2.27
C HIS A 114 -19.86 -26.16 -2.79
N ASP A 115 -19.81 -25.08 -3.57
CA ASP A 115 -18.58 -24.54 -4.15
C ASP A 115 -17.94 -23.42 -3.31
N LEU A 116 -18.52 -23.05 -2.16
CA LEU A 116 -17.99 -21.97 -1.32
C LEU A 116 -16.52 -22.19 -0.93
N GLY A 117 -16.16 -23.44 -0.61
CA GLY A 117 -14.78 -23.80 -0.28
C GLY A 117 -13.82 -23.60 -1.45
N VAL A 118 -14.23 -24.01 -2.66
CA VAL A 118 -13.43 -23.86 -3.89
C VAL A 118 -13.30 -22.39 -4.27
N SER A 119 -14.40 -21.64 -4.24
CA SER A 119 -14.43 -20.20 -4.52
C SER A 119 -13.52 -19.42 -3.56
N GLY A 120 -13.68 -19.65 -2.25
CA GLY A 120 -12.82 -19.03 -1.23
C GLY A 120 -11.34 -19.41 -1.39
N GLY A 121 -11.07 -20.67 -1.70
CA GLY A 121 -9.72 -21.18 -1.98
C GLY A 121 -9.08 -20.48 -3.18
N LEU A 122 -9.78 -20.41 -4.32
CA LEU A 122 -9.30 -19.74 -5.54
C LEU A 122 -9.09 -18.24 -5.32
N ALA A 123 -10.02 -17.57 -4.62
CA ALA A 123 -9.88 -16.17 -4.25
C ALA A 123 -8.65 -15.94 -3.36
N GLY A 124 -8.42 -16.83 -2.39
CA GLY A 124 -7.23 -16.84 -1.54
C GLY A 124 -5.94 -17.01 -2.34
N VAL A 125 -5.87 -18.01 -3.22
CA VAL A 125 -4.71 -18.26 -4.09
C VAL A 125 -4.42 -17.05 -4.97
N ALA A 126 -5.44 -16.49 -5.63
CA ALA A 126 -5.29 -15.29 -6.46
C ALA A 126 -4.76 -14.09 -5.66
N ARG A 127 -5.25 -13.91 -4.42
CA ARG A 127 -4.77 -12.86 -3.51
C ARG A 127 -3.30 -13.06 -3.15
N TYR A 128 -2.89 -14.26 -2.73
CA TYR A 128 -1.53 -14.52 -2.26
C TYR A 128 -0.51 -14.57 -3.41
N ALA A 129 -0.83 -15.26 -4.50
CA ALA A 129 0.00 -15.30 -5.71
C ALA A 129 0.15 -13.91 -6.31
N GLY A 130 -0.92 -13.13 -6.32
CA GLY A 130 -0.83 -11.72 -6.66
C GLY A 130 0.06 -10.96 -5.65
N GLY A 131 -0.21 -11.10 -4.36
CA GLY A 131 0.55 -10.38 -3.33
C GLY A 131 2.07 -10.55 -3.44
N SER A 132 2.54 -11.77 -3.67
CA SER A 132 3.97 -12.06 -3.83
C SER A 132 4.56 -11.40 -5.08
N LEU A 133 3.88 -11.49 -6.23
CA LEU A 133 4.32 -10.85 -7.48
C LEU A 133 4.36 -9.32 -7.36
N ALA A 134 3.30 -8.73 -6.80
CA ALA A 134 3.21 -7.29 -6.60
C ALA A 134 4.35 -6.79 -5.69
N GLN A 135 4.58 -7.48 -4.58
CA GLN A 135 5.64 -7.13 -3.63
C GLN A 135 7.01 -7.13 -4.32
N ALA A 136 7.33 -8.19 -5.06
CA ALA A 136 8.59 -8.28 -5.78
C ALA A 136 8.75 -7.14 -6.79
N ILE A 137 7.73 -6.88 -7.60
CA ILE A 137 7.74 -5.79 -8.61
C ILE A 137 7.98 -4.43 -7.95
N TYR A 138 7.20 -4.08 -6.90
CA TYR A 138 7.29 -2.77 -6.29
C TYR A 138 8.62 -2.53 -5.57
N VAL A 139 9.15 -3.54 -4.89
CA VAL A 139 10.47 -3.46 -4.25
C VAL A 139 11.57 -3.31 -5.30
N SER A 140 11.52 -4.08 -6.39
CA SER A 140 12.48 -3.95 -7.49
C SER A 140 12.42 -2.58 -8.18
N ILE A 141 11.23 -2.06 -8.47
CA ILE A 141 11.06 -0.71 -9.04
C ILE A 141 11.66 0.33 -8.11
N LEU A 142 11.32 0.28 -6.82
CA LEU A 142 11.80 1.24 -5.83
C LEU A 142 13.32 1.20 -5.72
N ALA A 143 13.91 0.02 -5.54
CA ALA A 143 15.34 -0.15 -5.38
C ALA A 143 16.12 0.33 -6.61
N ASN A 144 15.72 -0.08 -7.82
CA ASN A 144 16.42 0.30 -9.04
C ASN A 144 16.30 1.79 -9.34
N THR A 145 15.09 2.35 -9.19
CA THR A 145 14.84 3.77 -9.45
C THR A 145 15.56 4.66 -8.45
N GLN A 146 15.51 4.30 -7.16
CA GLN A 146 16.19 5.05 -6.10
C GLN A 146 17.71 4.98 -6.29
N ALA A 147 18.28 3.80 -6.53
CA ALA A 147 19.73 3.62 -6.71
C ALA A 147 20.24 4.40 -7.92
N SER A 148 19.55 4.30 -9.07
CA SER A 148 19.90 5.06 -10.27
C SER A 148 19.84 6.57 -10.03
N ARG A 149 18.81 7.05 -9.33
CA ARG A 149 18.69 8.48 -9.01
C ARG A 149 19.76 8.94 -8.02
N ALA A 150 20.01 8.17 -6.97
CA ALA A 150 21.00 8.49 -5.94
C ALA A 150 22.41 8.57 -6.51
N ALA A 151 22.77 7.67 -7.43
CA ALA A 151 24.07 7.68 -8.10
C ALA A 151 24.37 8.98 -8.86
N ILE A 152 23.32 9.74 -9.25
CA ILE A 152 23.44 11.02 -9.92
C ILE A 152 23.34 12.18 -8.91
N THR A 153 22.30 12.18 -8.06
CA THR A 153 21.98 13.34 -7.24
C THR A 153 22.88 13.50 -6.02
N VAL A 154 23.33 12.39 -5.42
CA VAL A 154 24.14 12.44 -4.20
C VAL A 154 25.54 12.99 -4.50
N PRO A 155 26.30 12.49 -5.50
CA PRO A 155 27.60 13.05 -5.81
C PRO A 155 27.50 14.52 -6.26
N ALA A 156 26.48 14.86 -7.05
CA ALA A 156 26.27 16.24 -7.50
C ALA A 156 26.03 17.20 -6.32
N ALA A 157 25.22 16.81 -5.33
CA ALA A 157 24.99 17.62 -4.14
C ALA A 157 26.23 17.75 -3.26
N ALA A 158 27.01 16.66 -3.12
CA ALA A 158 28.28 16.70 -2.38
C ALA A 158 29.30 17.65 -3.03
N ILE A 159 29.43 17.61 -4.36
CA ILE A 159 30.34 18.50 -5.11
C ILE A 159 29.90 19.96 -4.98
N GLN A 160 28.59 20.23 -5.07
CA GLN A 160 28.06 21.59 -4.86
C GLN A 160 28.31 22.10 -3.44
N ALA A 161 28.38 21.21 -2.45
CA ALA A 161 28.73 21.52 -1.08
C ALA A 161 30.26 21.63 -0.83
N GLY A 162 31.08 21.48 -1.87
CA GLY A 162 32.54 21.66 -1.80
C GLY A 162 33.35 20.37 -1.73
N ALA A 163 32.73 19.19 -1.91
CA ALA A 163 33.46 17.93 -2.02
C ALA A 163 34.21 17.82 -3.35
N ASP A 164 35.39 17.20 -3.34
CA ASP A 164 36.02 16.74 -4.58
C ASP A 164 35.31 15.48 -5.14
N GLN A 165 35.60 15.13 -6.39
CA GLN A 165 34.92 14.02 -7.07
C GLN A 165 35.21 12.66 -6.43
N THR A 166 36.39 12.51 -5.83
CA THR A 166 36.82 11.33 -5.08
C THR A 166 36.04 11.16 -3.78
N THR A 167 35.86 12.24 -3.00
CA THR A 167 35.06 12.28 -1.76
C THR A 167 33.59 12.03 -2.07
N ALA A 168 33.06 12.62 -3.14
CA ALA A 168 31.67 12.42 -3.54
C ALA A 168 31.36 10.95 -3.91
N SER A 169 32.28 10.27 -4.61
CA SER A 169 32.16 8.85 -4.95
C SER A 169 32.31 7.96 -3.71
N ALA A 170 33.30 8.24 -2.86
CA ALA A 170 33.50 7.52 -1.60
C ALA A 170 32.29 7.67 -0.65
N LEU A 171 31.69 8.86 -0.61
CA LEU A 171 30.48 9.13 0.16
C LEU A 171 29.29 8.31 -0.34
N LEU A 172 29.07 8.25 -1.66
CA LEU A 172 28.01 7.43 -2.24
C LEU A 172 28.15 5.95 -1.85
N ALA A 173 29.38 5.42 -1.84
CA ALA A 173 29.66 4.05 -1.40
C ALA A 173 29.49 3.86 0.13
N ALA A 174 29.73 4.90 0.92
CA ALA A 174 29.65 4.86 2.37
C ALA A 174 28.22 4.96 2.92
N ILE A 175 27.30 5.63 2.21
CA ILE A 175 25.89 5.80 2.63
C ILE A 175 25.20 4.48 3.03
N PRO A 176 25.22 3.41 2.20
CA PRO A 176 24.57 2.15 2.57
C PRO A 176 25.23 1.44 3.76
N LEU A 177 26.47 1.78 4.11
CA LEU A 177 27.23 1.20 5.22
C LEU A 177 26.96 1.93 6.56
N GLY A 178 26.25 3.06 6.54
CA GLY A 178 25.84 3.81 7.72
C GLY A 178 26.84 4.88 8.18
N SER A 179 26.51 5.52 9.31
CA SER A 179 27.21 6.73 9.79
C SER A 179 28.68 6.54 10.09
N GLU A 180 29.10 5.35 10.53
CA GLU A 180 30.52 5.06 10.81
C GLU A 180 31.36 5.05 9.53
N ALA A 181 30.82 4.57 8.42
CA ALA A 181 31.51 4.58 7.14
C ALA A 181 31.58 6.00 6.55
N ILE A 182 30.49 6.78 6.68
CA ILE A 182 30.45 8.18 6.25
C ILE A 182 31.50 9.01 6.99
N ALA A 183 31.67 8.81 8.30
CA ALA A 183 32.66 9.52 9.11
C ALA A 183 34.11 9.19 8.73
N LYS A 184 34.36 8.04 8.08
CA LYS A 184 35.69 7.62 7.61
C LYS A 184 36.07 8.18 6.23
N VAL A 185 35.14 8.85 5.54
CA VAL A 185 35.40 9.44 4.23
C VAL A 185 36.35 10.66 4.41
N PRO A 186 37.52 10.68 3.74
CA PRO A 186 38.42 11.82 3.81
C PRO A 186 37.76 13.09 3.26
N GLY A 187 38.00 14.25 3.89
CA GLY A 187 37.48 15.54 3.42
C GLY A 187 36.00 15.78 3.66
N ILE A 188 35.32 14.90 4.42
CA ILE A 188 33.90 15.05 4.73
C ILE A 188 33.67 16.19 5.74
N THR A 189 32.70 17.06 5.45
CA THR A 189 32.21 18.09 6.38
C THR A 189 30.73 17.85 6.70
N ASN A 190 30.23 18.48 7.76
CA ASN A 190 28.83 18.37 8.13
C ASN A 190 27.90 18.92 7.04
N GLU A 191 28.35 19.95 6.31
CA GLU A 191 27.64 20.55 5.18
C GLU A 191 27.53 19.57 4.01
N ILE A 192 28.61 18.87 3.67
CA ILE A 192 28.63 17.84 2.61
C ILE A 192 27.71 16.68 2.97
N VAL A 193 27.78 16.19 4.23
CA VAL A 193 26.90 15.11 4.71
C VAL A 193 25.43 15.54 4.69
N GLY A 194 25.14 16.78 5.11
CA GLY A 194 23.79 17.34 5.09
C GLY A 194 23.21 17.39 3.68
N ALA A 195 23.96 17.96 2.72
CA ALA A 195 23.56 18.06 1.32
C ALA A 195 23.35 16.67 0.67
N ALA A 196 24.27 15.74 0.93
CA ALA A 196 24.18 14.37 0.44
C ALA A 196 22.96 13.62 1.02
N ALA A 197 22.70 13.78 2.34
CA ALA A 197 21.56 13.17 3.00
C ALA A 197 20.22 13.72 2.48
N GLU A 198 20.14 15.02 2.21
CA GLU A 198 18.97 15.63 1.59
C GLU A 198 18.74 15.11 0.16
N ALA A 199 19.79 15.08 -0.67
CA ALA A 199 19.72 14.52 -2.02
C ALA A 199 19.33 13.03 -1.99
N PHE A 200 19.79 12.28 -0.99
CA PHE A 200 19.40 10.89 -0.78
C PHE A 200 17.90 10.75 -0.45
N LYS A 201 17.35 11.61 0.43
CA LYS A 201 15.89 11.63 0.69
C LYS A 201 15.09 11.93 -0.58
N TRP A 202 15.53 12.87 -1.40
CA TRP A 202 14.90 13.18 -2.68
C TRP A 202 15.00 12.04 -3.70
N SER A 203 16.09 11.25 -3.69
CA SER A 203 16.19 10.03 -4.50
C SER A 203 15.12 9.00 -4.13
N TYR A 204 14.84 8.83 -2.83
CA TYR A 204 13.75 7.99 -2.34
C TYR A 204 12.38 8.56 -2.70
N ALA A 205 12.17 9.87 -2.57
CA ALA A 205 10.90 10.49 -2.97
C ALA A 205 10.60 10.22 -4.44
N HIS A 206 11.62 10.28 -5.32
CA HIS A 206 11.47 9.92 -6.72
C HIS A 206 11.15 8.43 -6.92
N GLY A 207 11.87 7.53 -6.25
CA GLY A 207 11.59 6.08 -6.32
C GLY A 207 10.17 5.74 -5.86
N LEU A 208 9.75 6.28 -4.71
CA LEU A 208 8.40 6.09 -4.16
C LEU A 208 7.32 6.64 -5.09
N LYS A 209 7.55 7.80 -5.72
CA LYS A 209 6.67 8.36 -6.74
C LYS A 209 6.51 7.40 -7.92
N MET A 210 7.61 6.85 -8.44
CA MET A 210 7.55 5.90 -9.55
C MET A 210 6.84 4.60 -9.18
N THR A 211 7.05 4.09 -7.97
CA THR A 211 6.31 2.92 -7.45
C THR A 211 4.81 3.21 -7.32
N ALA A 212 4.42 4.39 -6.83
CA ALA A 212 3.02 4.80 -6.76
C ALA A 212 2.38 4.85 -8.15
N LEU A 213 3.06 5.47 -9.12
CA LEU A 213 2.59 5.54 -10.51
C LEU A 213 2.51 4.16 -11.17
N ALA A 214 3.48 3.27 -10.93
CA ALA A 214 3.43 1.89 -11.42
C ALA A 214 2.21 1.15 -10.88
N SER A 215 1.85 1.36 -9.61
CA SER A 215 0.69 0.71 -9.01
C SER A 215 -0.63 1.07 -9.70
N LEU A 216 -0.78 2.30 -10.24
CA LEU A 216 -1.99 2.75 -10.95
C LEU A 216 -2.41 1.83 -12.09
N SER A 217 -1.46 1.24 -12.82
CA SER A 217 -1.76 0.29 -13.89
C SER A 217 -2.62 -0.90 -13.39
N PHE A 218 -2.21 -1.52 -12.29
CA PHE A 218 -2.95 -2.61 -11.65
C PHE A 218 -4.27 -2.13 -11.03
N GLY A 219 -4.29 -0.89 -10.52
CA GLY A 219 -5.50 -0.27 -10.00
C GLY A 219 -6.57 -0.11 -11.08
N PHE A 220 -6.19 0.37 -12.26
CA PHE A 220 -7.09 0.59 -13.39
C PHE A 220 -7.62 -0.72 -13.97
N VAL A 221 -6.76 -1.74 -14.14
CA VAL A 221 -7.19 -3.08 -14.56
C VAL A 221 -8.21 -3.64 -13.58
N GLY A 222 -7.97 -3.51 -12.27
CA GLY A 222 -8.92 -3.94 -11.26
C GLY A 222 -10.25 -3.17 -11.31
N LEU A 223 -10.23 -1.88 -11.63
CA LEU A 223 -11.45 -1.08 -11.76
C LEU A 223 -12.30 -1.58 -12.94
N ILE A 224 -11.67 -1.90 -14.08
CA ILE A 224 -12.37 -2.50 -15.22
C ILE A 224 -13.02 -3.83 -14.80
N LEU A 225 -12.30 -4.69 -14.09
CA LEU A 225 -12.84 -5.96 -13.60
C LEU A 225 -14.03 -5.76 -12.66
N VAL A 226 -13.99 -4.77 -11.77
CA VAL A 226 -15.12 -4.42 -10.89
C VAL A 226 -16.36 -3.99 -11.69
N LEU A 227 -16.17 -3.23 -12.78
CA LEU A 227 -17.28 -2.83 -13.64
C LEU A 227 -17.91 -4.02 -14.37
N LEU A 228 -17.11 -5.05 -14.66
CA LEU A 228 -17.56 -6.31 -15.28
C LEU A 228 -18.17 -7.31 -14.27
N CYS A 229 -18.05 -7.09 -12.96
CA CYS A 229 -18.68 -7.96 -11.97
C CYS A 229 -20.21 -7.97 -12.11
N GLU A 230 -20.81 -9.14 -11.92
CA GLU A 230 -22.26 -9.30 -11.87
C GLU A 230 -22.84 -8.69 -10.58
N ASN A 231 -24.06 -8.18 -10.63
CA ASN A 231 -24.68 -7.60 -9.45
C ASN A 231 -25.18 -8.67 -8.48
N ILE A 232 -24.73 -8.62 -7.22
CA ILE A 232 -25.13 -9.53 -6.15
C ILE A 232 -26.22 -8.96 -5.22
N ASP A 233 -26.77 -7.77 -5.49
CA ASP A 233 -27.72 -7.09 -4.59
C ASP A 233 -28.91 -7.99 -4.20
N LYS A 234 -29.39 -8.84 -5.12
CA LYS A 234 -30.50 -9.79 -4.86
C LYS A 234 -30.13 -10.96 -3.95
N LYS A 235 -28.83 -11.27 -3.83
CA LYS A 235 -28.29 -12.36 -3.00
C LYS A 235 -27.81 -11.89 -1.63
N MET A 236 -27.69 -10.57 -1.43
CA MET A 236 -27.38 -9.97 -0.12
C MET A 236 -28.69 -9.67 0.62
N ASP A 237 -29.41 -10.73 0.97
CA ASP A 237 -30.62 -10.68 1.78
C ASP A 237 -30.44 -11.45 3.11
N ASN A 238 -31.45 -11.39 3.97
CA ASN A 238 -31.45 -12.13 5.24
C ASN A 238 -31.99 -13.57 5.06
N SER A 239 -31.84 -14.15 3.88
CA SER A 239 -32.26 -15.53 3.65
C SER A 239 -31.19 -16.51 4.12
N THR A 240 -31.61 -17.56 4.80
CA THR A 240 -30.74 -18.65 5.23
C THR A 240 -30.86 -19.78 4.22
N ASN A 241 -29.77 -20.11 3.54
CA ASN A 241 -29.76 -21.18 2.54
C ASN A 241 -29.65 -22.60 3.15
N VAL A 242 -29.13 -22.73 4.37
CA VAL A 242 -28.97 -24.01 5.08
C VAL A 242 -29.19 -23.81 6.57
N PHE A 243 -30.02 -24.66 7.15
CA PHE A 243 -30.30 -24.70 8.57
C PHE A 243 -29.42 -25.75 9.25
N LEU A 244 -29.03 -25.51 10.50
CA LEU A 244 -28.28 -26.51 11.26
C LEU A 244 -29.15 -27.78 11.41
N GLU A 245 -28.53 -28.96 11.44
CA GLU A 245 -29.26 -30.23 11.62
C GLU A 245 -30.03 -30.33 12.97
N ASN A 246 -29.71 -29.42 13.90
CA ASN A 246 -30.42 -29.25 15.17
C ASN A 246 -31.38 -28.04 15.18
N ASP A 247 -31.63 -27.42 14.03
CA ASP A 247 -32.56 -26.30 13.87
C ASP A 247 -33.98 -26.81 13.56
N THR A 248 -34.99 -25.97 13.85
CA THR A 248 -36.40 -26.27 13.57
C THR A 248 -36.67 -26.36 12.07
N ASN A 249 -35.83 -25.71 11.26
CA ASN A 249 -35.98 -25.64 9.81
C ASN A 249 -35.09 -26.64 9.03
N LYS A 250 -34.47 -27.62 9.70
CA LYS A 250 -33.56 -28.59 9.06
C LYS A 250 -34.17 -29.31 7.86
N ASP A 251 -35.48 -29.56 7.87
CA ASP A 251 -36.19 -30.28 6.80
C ASP A 251 -36.30 -29.46 5.50
N LEU A 252 -35.92 -28.17 5.54
CA LEU A 252 -35.81 -27.32 4.36
C LEU A 252 -34.44 -27.43 3.67
N ASN A 253 -33.49 -28.19 4.25
CA ASN A 253 -32.19 -28.43 3.64
C ASN A 253 -32.33 -29.36 2.43
N GLU A 254 -31.69 -29.00 1.32
CA GLU A 254 -31.65 -29.86 0.12
C GLU A 254 -30.77 -31.11 0.33
N PHE A 255 -29.82 -31.03 1.27
CA PHE A 255 -28.89 -32.11 1.63
C PHE A 255 -28.78 -32.21 3.16
N HIS A 256 -28.82 -33.44 3.67
CA HIS A 256 -28.62 -33.80 5.08
C HIS A 256 -27.29 -34.52 5.28
#